data_AF-A0A2P8VE34-F1
#
_entry.id   AF-A0A2P8VE34-F1
#
_cell.length_a   1.000
_cell.length_b   1.000
_cell.length_c   1.000
_cell.angle_alpha   90.00
_cell.angle_beta   90.00
_cell.angle_gamma   90.00
#
_symmetry.space_group_name_H-M   'P 1'
#
loop_
_entity.id
_entity.type
_entity.pdbx_description
1 polymer ?
#
loop_
_entity_poly.entity_id
_entity_poly.type
_entity_poly.pdbx_seq_one_letter_code
_entity_poly.pdbx_strand_id
1 'polypeptide(L)'
;MLKNQGTWVGSFTQMSPSGDIQQDTPSEVALTPLNEGNTMRQTIRKRPADQPPSETVLEYSSLGRGVLFCETGAFSQGSIQRSPVSEFGAELGLIHGTERLRVALIFPKQPSLGSLTLIREHLEGCEPTSRPALTVDQLLGTWAGEAETVFPDLQPPQTMATRLEIRQAGPGTVSQALTFGQSPAIQSQGQLVGPALRFDQGSQPVTVLLLPSGASTSFPTAIQPGQPFFLEIGWLINPILRQRLIRTYSPQGTWVSLTLVIERKL
;
A
#
# COMPACT_ATOMS: atom_id res chain seq x y z
N MET A 1 -0.40 -12.67 10.39
CA MET A 1 0.50 -13.49 9.55
C MET A 1 -0.16 -14.76 8.99
N LEU A 2 -0.79 -15.62 9.79
CA LEU A 2 -1.34 -16.93 9.33
C LEU A 2 -2.33 -16.85 8.15
N LYS A 3 -3.12 -15.77 8.04
CA LYS A 3 -4.01 -15.51 6.87
C LYS A 3 -3.28 -15.38 5.53
N ASN A 4 -1.96 -15.25 5.55
CA ASN A 4 -1.11 -15.18 4.37
C ASN A 4 -0.43 -16.51 4.03
N GLN A 5 -0.74 -17.60 4.75
CA GLN A 5 -0.21 -18.93 4.46
C GLN A 5 -0.55 -19.35 3.02
N GLY A 6 0.37 -20.09 2.39
CA GLY A 6 0.20 -20.63 1.06
C GLY A 6 1.35 -20.26 0.12
N THR A 7 1.29 -20.80 -1.09
CA THR A 7 2.19 -20.46 -2.18
C THR A 7 1.54 -19.38 -3.02
N TRP A 8 2.20 -18.22 -3.10
CA TRP A 8 1.72 -17.05 -3.84
C TRP A 8 2.54 -16.89 -5.11
N VAL A 9 1.90 -17.04 -6.27
CA VAL A 9 2.52 -16.93 -7.60
C VAL A 9 2.20 -15.56 -8.19
N GLY A 10 3.17 -14.93 -8.84
CA GLY A 10 3.01 -13.56 -9.30
C GLY A 10 4.26 -12.94 -9.89
N SER A 11 4.42 -11.63 -9.68
CA SER A 11 5.56 -10.87 -10.18
C SER A 11 5.97 -9.76 -9.22
N PHE A 12 7.28 -9.46 -9.15
CA PHE A 12 7.83 -8.23 -8.59
C PHE A 12 8.09 -7.25 -9.74
N THR A 13 7.29 -6.20 -9.82
CA THR A 13 7.36 -5.17 -10.86
C THR A 13 8.02 -3.92 -10.30
N GLN A 14 9.29 -3.69 -10.66
CA GLN A 14 10.01 -2.48 -10.30
C GLN A 14 9.57 -1.32 -11.18
N MET A 15 9.29 -0.18 -10.56
CA MET A 15 8.80 1.01 -11.25
C MET A 15 9.51 2.26 -10.75
N SER A 16 9.64 3.24 -11.64
CA SER A 16 10.11 4.57 -11.29
C SER A 16 9.08 5.32 -10.42
N PRO A 17 9.49 6.39 -9.72
CA PRO A 17 8.55 7.28 -9.03
C PRO A 17 7.54 8.01 -9.94
N SER A 18 7.71 7.97 -11.26
CA SER A 18 6.74 8.46 -12.26
C SER A 18 5.75 7.38 -12.71
N GLY A 19 5.93 6.12 -12.29
CA GLY A 19 5.06 5.00 -12.67
C GLY A 19 5.49 4.25 -13.93
N ASP A 20 6.72 4.46 -14.42
CA ASP A 20 7.25 3.72 -15.56
C ASP A 20 7.76 2.35 -15.10
N ILE A 21 7.37 1.28 -15.80
CA ILE A 21 7.83 -0.08 -15.52
C ILE A 21 9.29 -0.21 -15.98
N GLN A 22 10.16 -0.58 -15.06
CA GLN A 22 11.60 -0.79 -15.32
C GLN A 22 11.92 -2.27 -15.51
N GLN A 23 11.34 -3.12 -14.67
CA GLN A 23 11.56 -4.56 -14.70
C GLN A 23 10.35 -5.28 -14.13
N ASP A 24 9.96 -6.40 -14.74
CA ASP A 24 8.96 -7.32 -14.20
C ASP A 24 9.58 -8.69 -14.02
N THR A 25 9.62 -9.18 -12.79
CA THR A 25 10.29 -10.45 -12.45
C THR A 25 9.28 -11.45 -11.90
N PRO A 26 8.99 -12.55 -12.63
CA PRO A 26 8.16 -13.64 -12.13
C PRO A 26 8.65 -14.17 -10.79
N SER A 27 7.71 -14.48 -9.89
CA SER A 27 8.02 -14.90 -8.53
C SER A 27 7.05 -15.90 -7.96
N GLU A 28 7.53 -16.62 -6.96
CA GLU A 28 6.77 -17.54 -6.12
C GLU A 28 7.17 -17.29 -4.67
N VAL A 29 6.19 -17.03 -3.80
CA VAL A 29 6.41 -16.74 -2.38
C VAL A 29 5.60 -17.73 -1.54
N ALA A 30 6.28 -18.71 -0.95
CA ALA A 30 5.67 -19.69 -0.07
C ALA A 30 5.78 -19.24 1.39
N LEU A 31 4.63 -19.20 2.09
CA LEU A 31 4.54 -18.97 3.53
C LEU A 31 4.04 -20.26 4.20
N THR A 32 4.96 -20.97 4.87
CA THR A 32 4.71 -22.28 5.47
C THR A 32 4.85 -22.21 6.99
N PRO A 33 3.78 -22.49 7.76
CA PRO A 33 3.90 -22.62 9.21
C PRO A 33 4.74 -23.86 9.55
N LEU A 34 5.67 -23.69 10.48
CA LEU A 34 6.49 -24.73 11.10
C LEU A 34 6.18 -24.77 12.59
N ASN A 35 6.63 -25.83 13.28
CA ASN A 35 6.55 -25.96 14.74
C ASN A 35 5.14 -25.67 15.28
N GLU A 36 4.13 -26.35 14.72
CA GLU A 36 2.71 -26.18 15.09
C GLU A 36 2.16 -24.75 14.90
N GLY A 37 2.81 -23.95 14.04
CA GLY A 37 2.39 -22.57 13.73
C GLY A 37 3.12 -21.48 14.52
N ASN A 38 4.05 -21.85 15.41
CA ASN A 38 4.85 -20.89 16.18
C ASN A 38 5.97 -20.23 15.35
N THR A 39 6.37 -20.87 14.25
CA THR A 39 7.36 -20.32 13.32
C THR A 39 6.75 -20.23 11.94
N MET A 40 7.00 -19.15 11.21
CA MET A 40 6.64 -19.03 9.80
C MET A 40 7.90 -19.02 8.95
N ARG A 41 8.01 -19.95 8.01
CA ARG A 41 9.04 -19.94 6.97
C ARG A 41 8.50 -19.24 5.73
N GLN A 42 9.21 -18.23 5.26
CA GLN A 42 8.99 -17.58 3.98
C GLN A 42 10.08 -17.99 3.00
N THR A 43 9.70 -18.57 1.87
CA THR A 43 10.60 -18.87 0.75
C THR A 43 10.20 -18.01 -0.44
N ILE A 44 11.10 -17.13 -0.88
CA ILE A 44 10.90 -16.22 -2.01
C ILE A 44 11.77 -16.70 -3.17
N ARG A 45 11.15 -17.08 -4.28
CA ARG A 45 11.83 -17.44 -5.53
C ARG A 45 11.55 -16.38 -6.58
N LYS A 46 12.59 -15.89 -7.24
CA LYS A 46 12.49 -14.92 -8.34
C LYS A 46 13.18 -15.49 -9.57
N ARG A 47 12.54 -15.37 -10.74
CA ARG A 47 13.00 -15.92 -12.02
C ARG A 47 13.15 -14.77 -13.04
N PRO A 48 14.15 -13.89 -12.90
CA PRO A 48 14.42 -12.83 -13.88
C PRO A 48 14.82 -13.44 -15.24
N ALA A 49 14.53 -12.73 -16.34
CA ALA A 49 14.80 -13.24 -17.69
C ALA A 49 16.30 -13.42 -18.00
N ASP A 50 17.12 -12.44 -17.59
CA ASP A 50 18.53 -12.36 -17.99
C ASP A 50 19.51 -12.76 -16.86
N GLN A 51 19.02 -13.35 -15.78
CA GLN A 51 19.84 -13.75 -14.62
C GLN A 51 19.39 -15.11 -14.10
N PRO A 52 20.27 -15.87 -13.42
CA PRO A 52 19.88 -17.10 -12.76
C PRO A 52 18.74 -16.86 -11.75
N PRO A 53 17.83 -17.84 -11.57
CA PRO A 53 16.84 -17.80 -10.50
C PRO A 53 17.50 -17.59 -9.15
N SER A 54 16.87 -16.80 -8.29
CA SER A 54 17.31 -16.61 -6.90
C SER A 54 16.26 -17.15 -5.93
N GLU A 55 16.74 -17.70 -4.81
CA GLU A 55 15.91 -18.13 -3.69
C GLU A 55 16.40 -17.46 -2.42
N THR A 56 15.46 -16.96 -1.61
CA THR A 56 15.72 -16.42 -0.28
C THR A 56 14.78 -17.09 0.71
N VAL A 57 15.34 -17.59 1.82
CA VAL A 57 14.57 -18.23 2.89
C VAL A 57 14.72 -17.41 4.17
N LEU A 58 13.59 -17.05 4.76
CA LEU A 58 13.49 -16.31 6.01
C LEU A 58 12.60 -17.08 6.98
N GLU A 59 12.98 -17.11 8.26
CA GLU A 59 12.18 -17.75 9.30
C GLU A 59 11.87 -16.74 10.41
N TYR A 60 10.60 -16.72 10.82
CA TYR A 60 10.08 -15.80 11.81
C TYR A 60 9.44 -16.58 12.95
N SER A 61 10.06 -16.56 14.13
CA SER A 61 9.45 -17.04 15.37
C SER A 61 8.83 -15.91 16.19
N SER A 62 9.01 -14.66 15.75
CA SER A 62 8.36 -13.47 16.28
C SER A 62 8.28 -12.39 15.19
N LEU A 63 7.39 -11.42 15.38
CA LEU A 63 7.27 -10.26 14.48
C LEU A 63 8.17 -9.13 14.97
N GLY A 64 8.95 -8.55 14.05
CA GLY A 64 9.73 -7.36 14.34
C GLY A 64 8.83 -6.14 14.62
N ARG A 65 9.34 -5.17 15.38
CA ARG A 65 8.60 -3.93 15.74
C ARG A 65 8.16 -3.08 14.54
N GLY A 66 8.70 -3.34 13.35
CA GLY A 66 8.32 -2.66 12.11
C GLY A 66 7.14 -3.30 11.38
N VAL A 67 6.58 -4.40 11.89
CA VAL A 67 5.56 -5.21 11.24
C VAL A 67 4.24 -5.15 12.01
N LEU A 68 3.14 -4.86 11.33
CA LEU A 68 1.79 -4.99 11.85
C LEU A 68 0.87 -5.66 10.82
N PHE A 69 -0.12 -6.39 11.33
CA PHE A 69 -1.18 -7.02 10.55
C PHE A 69 -2.54 -6.50 11.03
N CYS A 70 -3.44 -6.26 10.09
CA CYS A 70 -4.88 -6.13 10.35
C CYS A 70 -5.51 -7.53 10.40
N GLU A 71 -6.74 -7.64 10.92
CA GLU A 71 -7.43 -8.93 11.09
C GLU A 71 -7.59 -9.68 9.75
N THR A 72 -7.81 -8.94 8.67
CA THR A 72 -7.98 -9.48 7.30
C THR A 72 -6.73 -10.19 6.76
N GLY A 73 -5.56 -9.96 7.37
CA GLY A 73 -4.27 -10.39 6.85
C GLY A 73 -3.54 -9.32 6.04
N ALA A 74 -4.17 -8.16 5.78
CA ALA A 74 -3.47 -6.98 5.28
C ALA A 74 -2.36 -6.59 6.27
N PHE A 75 -1.25 -6.06 5.78
CA PHE A 75 -0.07 -5.84 6.62
C PHE A 75 0.80 -4.70 6.13
N SER A 76 1.65 -4.21 7.02
CA SER A 76 2.77 -3.38 6.64
C SER A 76 4.03 -3.83 7.37
N GLN A 77 5.17 -3.83 6.66
CA GLN A 77 6.50 -3.94 7.24
C GLN A 77 7.36 -2.75 6.80
N GLY A 78 8.13 -2.16 7.70
CA GLY A 78 9.01 -1.06 7.30
C GLY A 78 9.67 -0.33 8.46
N SER A 79 10.28 0.80 8.13
CA SER A 79 10.98 1.66 9.10
C SER A 79 10.01 2.15 10.18
N ILE A 80 10.39 1.97 11.45
CA ILE A 80 9.65 2.53 12.60
C ILE A 80 9.95 4.01 12.83
N GLN A 81 11.03 4.52 12.24
CA GLN A 81 11.51 5.88 12.39
C GLN A 81 12.08 6.35 11.06
N ARG A 82 11.71 7.56 10.63
CA ARG A 82 12.38 8.26 9.54
C ARG A 82 13.74 8.76 10.03
N SER A 83 14.78 8.52 9.23
CA SER A 83 16.12 9.03 9.46
C SER A 83 16.61 9.75 8.20
N PRO A 84 17.27 10.91 8.33
CA PRO A 84 17.83 11.62 7.17
C PRO A 84 19.10 10.96 6.62
N VAL A 85 19.70 10.01 7.35
CA VAL A 85 21.00 9.41 7.01
C VAL A 85 20.92 7.93 6.62
N SER A 86 19.76 7.31 6.75
CA SER A 86 19.50 5.93 6.32
C SER A 86 18.40 5.89 5.27
N GLU A 87 18.34 4.77 4.55
CA GLU A 87 17.17 4.46 3.75
C GLU A 87 15.92 4.40 4.65
N PHE A 88 14.80 4.82 4.09
CA PHE A 88 13.49 4.82 4.72
C PHE A 88 12.49 4.18 3.77
N GLY A 89 11.58 3.38 4.29
CA GLY A 89 10.56 2.80 3.43
C GLY A 89 9.63 1.88 4.17
N ALA A 90 8.62 1.43 3.44
CA ALA A 90 7.73 0.40 3.91
C ALA A 90 7.16 -0.39 2.74
N GLU A 91 6.87 -1.64 3.02
CA GLU A 91 5.96 -2.45 2.26
C GLU A 91 4.57 -2.39 2.88
N LEU A 92 3.56 -2.28 2.03
CA LEU A 92 2.15 -2.36 2.38
C LEU A 92 1.49 -3.44 1.53
N GLY A 93 0.80 -4.38 2.16
CA GLY A 93 0.16 -5.52 1.52
C GLY A 93 -1.32 -5.59 1.83
N LEU A 94 -2.14 -5.60 0.78
CA LEU A 94 -3.57 -5.87 0.81
C LEU A 94 -3.83 -7.33 0.40
N ILE A 95 -4.90 -7.92 0.93
CA ILE A 95 -5.33 -9.29 0.65
C ILE A 95 -6.84 -9.34 0.45
N HIS A 96 -7.28 -10.02 -0.59
CA HIS A 96 -8.69 -10.24 -0.87
C HIS A 96 -8.89 -11.59 -1.55
N GLY A 97 -9.56 -12.52 -0.86
CA GLY A 97 -9.77 -13.87 -1.34
C GLY A 97 -8.45 -14.58 -1.62
N THR A 98 -8.26 -15.03 -2.86
CA THR A 98 -7.07 -15.76 -3.33
C THR A 98 -6.01 -14.85 -3.94
N GLU A 99 -6.13 -13.53 -3.79
CA GLU A 99 -5.23 -12.54 -4.39
C GLU A 99 -4.67 -11.58 -3.36
N ARG A 100 -3.43 -11.12 -3.59
CA ARG A 100 -2.77 -10.09 -2.80
C ARG A 100 -2.12 -9.06 -3.71
N LEU A 101 -2.13 -7.83 -3.22
CA LEU A 101 -1.49 -6.70 -3.86
C LEU A 101 -0.59 -6.03 -2.83
N ARG A 102 0.71 -5.93 -3.13
CA ARG A 102 1.69 -5.30 -2.25
C ARG A 102 2.44 -4.21 -2.98
N VAL A 103 2.85 -3.17 -2.26
CA VAL A 103 3.76 -2.15 -2.78
C VAL A 103 4.87 -1.93 -1.77
N ALA A 104 6.12 -1.97 -2.22
CA ALA A 104 7.26 -1.50 -1.46
C ALA A 104 7.65 -0.10 -1.96
N LEU A 105 7.70 0.87 -1.06
CA LEU A 105 8.11 2.25 -1.33
C LEU A 105 9.45 2.49 -0.65
N ILE A 106 10.48 2.84 -1.43
CA ILE A 106 11.83 3.08 -0.92
C ILE A 106 12.23 4.53 -1.18
N PHE A 107 12.49 5.23 -0.07
CA PHE A 107 13.10 6.54 -0.03
C PHE A 107 14.58 6.33 0.29
N PRO A 108 15.49 6.68 -0.62
CA PRO A 108 16.92 6.66 -0.31
C PRO A 108 17.22 7.74 0.76
N LYS A 109 18.48 8.12 0.93
CA LYS A 109 18.89 9.20 1.88
C LYS A 109 18.46 10.60 1.40
N GLN A 110 17.22 10.74 0.94
CA GLN A 110 16.59 11.91 0.31
C GLN A 110 15.10 11.95 0.69
N PRO A 111 14.46 13.14 0.66
CA PRO A 111 13.05 13.27 1.04
C PRO A 111 12.06 12.76 0.00
N SER A 112 12.51 12.46 -1.22
CA SER A 112 11.65 12.01 -2.32
C SER A 112 11.74 10.51 -2.54
N LEU A 113 10.69 9.91 -3.08
CA LEU A 113 10.66 8.50 -3.42
C LEU A 113 11.76 8.19 -4.46
N GLY A 114 12.56 7.16 -4.21
CA GLY A 114 13.60 6.72 -5.15
C GLY A 114 13.10 5.61 -6.06
N SER A 115 12.40 4.62 -5.50
CA SER A 115 11.83 3.51 -6.26
C SER A 115 10.59 2.95 -5.59
N LEU A 116 9.78 2.26 -6.39
CA LEU A 116 8.71 1.43 -5.88
C LEU A 116 8.70 0.07 -6.56
N THR A 117 8.22 -0.95 -5.85
CA THR A 117 7.98 -2.28 -6.40
C THR A 117 6.54 -2.68 -6.16
N LEU A 118 5.77 -2.85 -7.23
CA LEU A 118 4.42 -3.40 -7.19
C LEU A 118 4.51 -4.93 -7.26
N ILE A 119 3.91 -5.63 -6.30
CA ILE A 119 3.94 -7.08 -6.21
C ILE A 119 2.50 -7.59 -6.30
N ARG A 120 2.21 -8.30 -7.39
CA ARG A 120 0.88 -8.80 -7.73
C ARG A 120 0.92 -10.32 -7.62
N GLU A 121 0.12 -10.88 -6.73
CA GLU A 121 0.19 -12.29 -6.38
C GLU A 121 -1.20 -12.91 -6.29
N HIS A 122 -1.31 -14.18 -6.66
CA HIS A 122 -2.47 -15.04 -6.44
C HIS A 122 -2.03 -16.37 -5.82
N LEU A 123 -2.92 -17.06 -5.13
CA LEU A 123 -2.65 -18.39 -4.60
C LEU A 123 -2.41 -19.38 -5.75
N GLU A 124 -1.40 -20.22 -5.60
CA GLU A 124 -1.12 -21.32 -6.52
C GLU A 124 -2.38 -22.17 -6.78
N GLY A 125 -2.63 -22.49 -8.05
CA GLY A 125 -3.83 -23.21 -8.48
C GLY A 125 -5.09 -22.34 -8.63
N CYS A 126 -5.02 -21.04 -8.36
CA CYS A 126 -6.09 -20.09 -8.63
C CYS A 126 -5.75 -19.21 -9.84
N GLU A 127 -6.72 -18.92 -10.70
CA GLU A 127 -6.52 -17.96 -11.79
C GLU A 127 -6.60 -16.51 -11.24
N PRO A 128 -5.65 -15.63 -11.58
CA PRO A 128 -5.72 -14.23 -11.18
C PRO A 128 -6.85 -13.50 -11.90
N THR A 129 -7.51 -12.58 -11.22
CA THR A 129 -8.54 -11.75 -11.84
C THR A 129 -7.86 -10.71 -12.73
N SER A 130 -8.20 -10.70 -14.02
CA SER A 130 -7.76 -9.65 -14.93
C SER A 130 -8.36 -8.30 -14.52
N ARG A 131 -7.49 -7.34 -14.19
CA ARG A 131 -7.88 -5.98 -13.78
C ARG A 131 -7.18 -4.95 -14.65
N PRO A 132 -7.90 -3.95 -15.17
CA PRO A 132 -7.28 -2.85 -15.92
C PRO A 132 -6.36 -2.02 -15.02
N ALA A 133 -5.48 -1.23 -15.64
CA ALA A 133 -4.79 -0.17 -14.92
C ALA A 133 -5.80 0.82 -14.32
N LEU A 134 -5.46 1.37 -13.16
CA LEU A 134 -6.32 2.32 -12.48
C LEU A 134 -6.38 3.64 -13.25
N THR A 135 -7.58 4.23 -13.31
CA THR A 135 -7.84 5.54 -13.91
C THR A 135 -8.64 6.41 -12.94
N VAL A 136 -8.61 7.72 -13.14
CA VAL A 136 -9.41 8.66 -12.34
C VAL A 136 -10.89 8.37 -12.46
N ASP A 137 -11.39 8.09 -13.68
CA ASP A 137 -12.81 7.85 -13.95
C ASP A 137 -13.38 6.69 -13.12
N GLN A 138 -12.58 5.64 -12.89
CA GLN A 138 -12.98 4.52 -12.05
C GLN A 138 -13.22 4.93 -10.59
N LEU A 139 -12.48 5.93 -10.09
CA LEU A 139 -12.55 6.43 -8.72
C LEU A 139 -13.64 7.49 -8.50
N LEU A 140 -14.08 8.19 -9.55
CA LEU A 140 -15.11 9.24 -9.45
C LEU A 140 -16.40 8.69 -8.82
N GLY A 141 -16.97 9.42 -7.86
CA GLY A 141 -18.20 9.05 -7.16
C GLY A 141 -18.08 9.17 -5.65
N THR A 142 -19.03 8.58 -4.93
CA THR A 142 -19.00 8.49 -3.48
C THR A 142 -18.68 7.07 -3.05
N TRP A 143 -17.75 6.95 -2.12
CA TRP A 143 -17.36 5.73 -1.46
C TRP A 143 -17.72 5.84 0.01
N ALA A 144 -18.31 4.78 0.57
CA ALA A 144 -18.61 4.68 1.98
C ALA A 144 -18.14 3.32 2.52
N GLY A 145 -17.65 3.30 3.75
CA GLY A 145 -17.07 2.09 4.30
C GLY A 145 -16.66 2.23 5.75
N GLU A 146 -15.76 1.36 6.17
CA GLU A 146 -15.21 1.33 7.52
C GLU A 146 -13.70 1.30 7.47
N ALA A 147 -13.08 1.92 8.48
CA ALA A 147 -11.66 1.88 8.72
C ALA A 147 -11.36 1.23 10.06
N GLU A 148 -10.37 0.35 10.09
CA GLU A 148 -9.76 -0.19 11.30
C GLU A 148 -8.33 0.35 11.43
N THR A 149 -8.00 0.92 12.58
CA THR A 149 -6.64 1.38 12.91
C THR A 149 -6.04 0.51 14.00
N VAL A 150 -4.86 -0.04 13.72
CA VAL A 150 -4.04 -0.80 14.67
C VAL A 150 -2.75 -0.05 14.99
N PHE A 151 -2.21 -0.25 16.18
CA PHE A 151 -1.11 0.54 16.72
C PHE A 151 0.13 -0.32 17.05
N PRO A 152 1.36 0.17 16.82
CA PRO A 152 2.59 -0.57 17.11
C PRO A 152 2.81 -0.91 18.58
N ASP A 153 2.18 -0.15 19.48
CA ASP A 153 2.21 -0.36 20.93
C ASP A 153 1.10 -1.31 21.42
N LEU A 154 0.38 -1.94 20.50
CA LEU A 154 -0.66 -2.95 20.76
C LEU A 154 -1.84 -2.43 21.57
N GLN A 155 -2.11 -1.12 21.51
CA GLN A 155 -3.40 -0.58 21.97
C GLN A 155 -4.57 -1.24 21.21
N PRO A 156 -5.77 -1.31 21.82
CA PRO A 156 -6.95 -1.86 21.17
C PRO A 156 -7.20 -1.20 19.80
N PRO A 157 -7.56 -1.97 18.76
CA PRO A 157 -7.91 -1.41 17.47
C PRO A 157 -9.07 -0.42 17.57
N GLN A 158 -9.04 0.61 16.73
CA GLN A 158 -10.11 1.59 16.64
C GLN A 158 -10.82 1.46 15.30
N THR A 159 -12.15 1.43 15.33
CA THR A 159 -12.97 1.39 14.12
C THR A 159 -13.75 2.68 13.93
N MET A 160 -13.95 3.08 12.67
CA MET A 160 -14.73 4.26 12.33
C MET A 160 -15.34 4.15 10.94
N ALA A 161 -16.51 4.76 10.74
CA ALA A 161 -17.08 4.93 9.42
C ALA A 161 -16.21 5.86 8.57
N THR A 162 -16.18 5.63 7.25
CA THR A 162 -15.48 6.49 6.29
C THR A 162 -16.40 6.90 5.16
N ARG A 163 -16.18 8.11 4.64
CA ARG A 163 -16.82 8.59 3.42
C ARG A 163 -15.80 9.33 2.58
N LEU A 164 -15.66 8.96 1.32
CA LEU A 164 -14.77 9.59 0.35
C LEU A 164 -15.60 10.00 -0.87
N GLU A 165 -15.57 11.26 -1.21
CA GLU A 165 -16.24 11.80 -2.39
C GLU A 165 -15.19 12.35 -3.34
N ILE A 166 -15.17 11.86 -4.58
CA ILE A 166 -14.24 12.28 -5.63
C ILE A 166 -15.05 12.79 -6.81
N ARG A 167 -14.79 14.03 -7.23
CA ARG A 167 -15.48 14.68 -8.35
C ARG A 167 -14.48 15.25 -9.34
N GLN A 168 -14.89 15.28 -10.61
CA GLN A 168 -14.21 16.10 -11.60
C GLN A 168 -14.46 17.58 -11.28
N ALA A 169 -13.39 18.37 -11.14
CA ALA A 169 -13.45 19.81 -10.87
C ALA A 169 -13.07 20.67 -12.09
N GLY A 170 -12.48 20.05 -13.12
CA GLY A 170 -12.05 20.68 -14.37
C GLY A 170 -11.23 19.68 -15.20
N PRO A 171 -10.75 20.05 -16.41
CA PRO A 171 -9.91 19.16 -17.22
C PRO A 171 -8.65 18.71 -16.46
N GLY A 172 -8.55 17.41 -16.20
CA GLY A 172 -7.44 16.84 -15.43
C GLY A 172 -7.41 17.25 -13.95
N THR A 173 -8.44 17.93 -13.43
CA THR A 173 -8.51 18.34 -12.02
C THR A 173 -9.60 17.54 -11.30
N VAL A 174 -9.26 16.99 -10.15
CA VAL A 174 -10.19 16.33 -9.24
C VAL A 174 -10.32 17.10 -7.94
N SER A 175 -11.51 17.13 -7.37
CA SER A 175 -11.72 17.50 -5.97
C SER A 175 -12.04 16.24 -5.16
N GLN A 176 -11.50 16.17 -3.95
CA GLN A 176 -11.86 15.11 -3.01
C GLN A 176 -12.26 15.68 -1.65
N ALA A 177 -13.23 15.03 -1.01
CA ALA A 177 -13.61 15.25 0.37
C ALA A 177 -13.61 13.91 1.12
N LEU A 178 -12.78 13.79 2.15
CA LEU A 178 -12.59 12.56 2.93
C LEU A 178 -12.98 12.80 4.39
N THR A 179 -13.82 11.93 4.92
CA THR A 179 -14.27 11.95 6.32
C THR A 179 -13.96 10.62 6.98
N PHE A 180 -13.43 10.70 8.20
CA PHE A 180 -13.19 9.57 9.10
C PHE A 180 -13.96 9.80 10.40
N GLY A 181 -14.91 8.92 10.73
CA GLY A 181 -15.79 9.06 11.88
C GLY A 181 -16.54 10.40 11.89
N GLN A 182 -16.44 11.11 13.01
CA GLN A 182 -17.06 12.43 13.20
C GLN A 182 -16.08 13.60 12.95
N SER A 183 -14.87 13.32 12.44
CA SER A 183 -13.89 14.37 12.17
C SER A 183 -14.35 15.26 11.01
N PRO A 184 -13.95 16.56 11.00
CA PRO A 184 -14.19 17.43 9.87
C PRO A 184 -13.65 16.83 8.57
N ALA A 185 -14.37 17.06 7.47
CA ALA A 185 -13.95 16.57 6.16
C ALA A 185 -12.63 17.22 5.73
N ILE A 186 -11.68 16.40 5.30
CA ILE A 186 -10.45 16.85 4.65
C ILE A 186 -10.78 17.08 3.18
N GLN A 187 -10.70 18.34 2.75
CA GLN A 187 -10.94 18.73 1.36
C GLN A 187 -9.62 19.06 0.67
N SER A 188 -9.46 18.59 -0.56
CA SER A 188 -8.27 18.89 -1.36
C SER A 188 -8.58 18.80 -2.85
N GLN A 189 -7.76 19.46 -3.67
CA GLN A 189 -7.79 19.32 -5.11
C GLN A 189 -6.49 18.73 -5.62
N GLY A 190 -6.60 17.84 -6.60
CA GLY A 190 -5.48 17.17 -7.24
C GLY A 190 -5.46 17.44 -8.74
N GLN A 191 -4.27 17.62 -9.30
CA GLN A 191 -4.06 17.74 -10.74
C GLN A 191 -3.46 16.46 -11.30
N LEU A 192 -4.05 15.93 -12.37
CA LEU A 192 -3.53 14.80 -13.13
C LEU A 192 -2.36 15.25 -13.99
N VAL A 193 -1.20 14.65 -13.77
CA VAL A 193 0.05 14.86 -14.49
C VAL A 193 0.62 13.49 -14.86
N GLY A 194 0.43 13.07 -16.11
CA GLY A 194 0.73 11.69 -16.53
C GLY A 194 -0.14 10.69 -15.75
N PRO A 195 0.44 9.62 -15.18
CA PRO A 195 -0.30 8.66 -14.35
C PRO A 195 -0.45 9.09 -12.88
N ALA A 196 -0.09 10.32 -12.54
CA ALA A 196 -0.05 10.80 -11.15
C ALA A 196 -1.10 11.90 -10.88
N LEU A 197 -1.81 11.82 -9.76
CA LEU A 197 -2.52 12.96 -9.17
C LEU A 197 -1.61 13.68 -8.17
N ARG A 198 -1.42 14.98 -8.34
CA ARG A 198 -0.60 15.84 -7.45
C ARG A 198 -1.51 16.73 -6.61
N PHE A 199 -1.37 16.62 -5.29
CA PHE A 199 -2.11 17.43 -4.31
C PHE A 199 -1.12 18.34 -3.57
N ASP A 200 -0.99 19.58 -4.04
CA ASP A 200 0.06 20.50 -3.58
C ASP A 200 -0.44 21.57 -2.58
N GLN A 201 -1.72 21.56 -2.24
CA GLN A 201 -2.37 22.59 -1.41
C GLN A 201 -2.10 22.46 0.10
N GLY A 202 -1.53 21.34 0.56
CA GLY A 202 -1.28 21.06 1.99
C GLY A 202 0.17 21.31 2.43
N SER A 203 0.40 21.34 3.75
CA SER A 203 1.75 21.44 4.33
C SER A 203 2.66 20.25 3.99
N GLN A 204 2.03 19.12 3.63
CA GLN A 204 2.69 17.94 3.10
C GLN A 204 2.08 17.62 1.71
N PRO A 205 2.72 18.06 0.61
CA PRO A 205 2.26 17.71 -0.73
C PRO A 205 2.25 16.20 -0.95
N VAL A 206 1.20 15.67 -1.58
CA VAL A 206 1.01 14.23 -1.79
C VAL A 206 0.92 13.93 -3.29
N THR A 207 1.56 12.83 -3.67
CA THR A 207 1.43 12.22 -4.98
C THR A 207 0.66 10.92 -4.85
N VAL A 208 -0.35 10.74 -5.71
CA VAL A 208 -1.04 9.46 -5.88
C VAL A 208 -0.71 8.93 -7.27
N LEU A 209 0.04 7.83 -7.35
CA LEU A 209 0.28 7.14 -8.61
C LEU A 209 -0.86 6.16 -8.88
N LEU A 210 -1.40 6.22 -10.09
CA LEU A 210 -2.35 5.26 -10.63
C LEU A 210 -1.55 4.14 -11.31
N LEU A 211 -1.75 2.90 -10.86
CA LEU A 211 -0.89 1.76 -11.19
C LEU A 211 -1.68 0.64 -11.89
N PRO A 212 -1.00 -0.35 -12.49
CA PRO A 212 -1.64 -1.54 -13.04
C PRO A 212 -2.53 -2.29 -12.04
N SER A 213 -3.46 -3.10 -12.54
CA SER A 213 -4.27 -4.02 -11.73
C SER A 213 -5.17 -3.35 -10.68
N GLY A 214 -5.71 -2.17 -10.99
CA GLY A 214 -6.55 -1.38 -10.08
C GLY A 214 -5.79 -0.81 -8.88
N ALA A 215 -4.46 -0.83 -8.90
CA ALA A 215 -3.63 -0.37 -7.81
C ALA A 215 -3.48 1.15 -7.81
N SER A 216 -3.32 1.73 -6.63
CA SER A 216 -2.77 3.08 -6.43
C SER A 216 -1.76 3.07 -5.30
N THR A 217 -0.83 4.01 -5.29
CA THR A 217 -0.05 4.30 -4.09
C THR A 217 0.03 5.79 -3.86
N SER A 218 -0.17 6.20 -2.61
CA SER A 218 -0.08 7.59 -2.18
C SER A 218 1.13 7.76 -1.27
N PHE A 219 1.92 8.80 -1.52
CA PHE A 219 3.10 9.11 -0.73
C PHE A 219 3.42 10.61 -0.80
N PRO A 220 4.19 11.16 0.14
CA PRO A 220 4.59 12.56 0.07
C PRO A 220 5.43 12.82 -1.16
N THR A 221 5.11 13.87 -1.93
CA THR A 221 5.91 14.28 -3.10
C THR A 221 7.38 14.50 -2.69
N ALA A 222 7.57 15.14 -1.53
CA ALA A 222 8.80 15.17 -0.77
C ALA A 222 8.43 15.24 0.72
N ILE A 223 9.07 14.43 1.57
CA ILE A 223 8.76 14.40 2.98
C ILE A 223 9.27 15.67 3.69
N GLN A 224 8.38 16.59 4.04
CA GLN A 224 8.73 17.82 4.74
C GLN A 224 9.13 17.56 6.21
N PRO A 225 10.17 18.21 6.74
CA PRO A 225 10.53 18.13 8.15
C PRO A 225 9.42 18.67 9.06
N GLY A 226 9.20 18.04 10.22
CA GLY A 226 8.24 18.52 11.22
C GLY A 226 6.77 18.43 10.80
N GLN A 227 6.46 17.75 9.70
CA GLN A 227 5.09 17.49 9.25
C GLN A 227 4.77 16.00 9.40
N PRO A 228 3.56 15.64 9.84
CA PRO A 228 3.11 14.26 9.79
C PRO A 228 2.98 13.84 8.32
N PHE A 229 3.13 12.54 8.07
CA PHE A 229 3.01 12.01 6.72
C PHE A 229 2.57 10.55 6.74
N PHE A 230 2.20 10.03 5.58
CA PHE A 230 1.75 8.66 5.45
C PHE A 230 2.25 8.04 4.16
N LEU A 231 2.29 6.71 4.15
CA LEU A 231 2.46 5.89 2.96
C LEU A 231 1.18 5.07 2.79
N GLU A 232 0.65 5.00 1.58
CA GLU A 232 -0.62 4.33 1.32
C GLU A 232 -0.56 3.46 0.07
N ILE A 233 -1.22 2.31 0.14
CA ILE A 233 -1.62 1.52 -1.02
C ILE A 233 -3.15 1.53 -1.11
N GLY A 234 -3.68 1.65 -2.32
CA GLY A 234 -5.09 1.43 -2.63
C GLY A 234 -5.24 0.32 -3.65
N TRP A 235 -6.33 -0.42 -3.57
CA TRP A 235 -6.68 -1.46 -4.53
C TRP A 235 -8.16 -1.41 -4.84
N LEU A 236 -8.48 -1.03 -6.08
CA LEU A 236 -9.80 -1.19 -6.65
C LEU A 236 -9.97 -2.66 -7.05
N ILE A 237 -10.50 -3.46 -6.11
CA ILE A 237 -10.66 -4.91 -6.26
C ILE A 237 -11.64 -5.21 -7.40
N ASN A 238 -12.72 -4.44 -7.47
CA ASN A 238 -13.71 -4.43 -8.55
C ASN A 238 -14.36 -3.03 -8.62
N PRO A 239 -15.22 -2.73 -9.61
CA PRO A 239 -15.77 -1.38 -9.80
C PRO A 239 -16.52 -0.77 -8.61
N ILE A 240 -16.94 -1.59 -7.63
CA ILE A 240 -17.73 -1.16 -6.48
C ILE A 240 -17.05 -1.45 -5.13
N LEU A 241 -15.86 -2.03 -5.11
CA LEU A 241 -15.15 -2.42 -3.89
C LEU A 241 -13.69 -2.00 -3.95
N ARG A 242 -13.28 -1.23 -2.95
CA ARG A 242 -11.91 -0.73 -2.82
C ARG A 242 -11.39 -0.97 -1.41
N GLN A 243 -10.10 -1.30 -1.33
CA GLN A 243 -9.36 -1.30 -0.08
C GLN A 243 -8.27 -0.23 -0.11
N ARG A 244 -7.93 0.31 1.05
CA ARG A 244 -6.76 1.18 1.25
C ARG A 244 -6.04 0.78 2.53
N LEU A 245 -4.72 0.81 2.53
CA LEU A 245 -3.92 0.58 3.72
C LEU A 245 -2.93 1.72 3.89
N ILE A 246 -2.98 2.37 5.05
CA ILE A 246 -2.32 3.65 5.32
C ILE A 246 -1.38 3.46 6.51
N ARG A 247 -0.08 3.63 6.29
CA ARG A 247 0.96 3.63 7.32
C ARG A 247 1.30 5.07 7.70
N THR A 248 1.00 5.47 8.94
CA THR A 248 1.06 6.87 9.37
C THR A 248 2.26 7.17 10.27
N TYR A 249 2.92 8.29 10.03
CA TYR A 249 4.07 8.79 10.78
C TYR A 249 3.78 10.14 11.43
N SER A 250 4.32 10.33 12.63
CA SER A 250 4.24 11.59 13.38
C SER A 250 5.09 12.68 12.72
N PRO A 251 4.96 13.95 13.16
CA PRO A 251 5.87 15.04 12.77
C PRO A 251 7.36 14.76 13.02
N GLN A 252 7.66 13.93 14.02
CA GLN A 252 9.01 13.47 14.36
C GLN A 252 9.48 12.29 13.49
N GLY A 253 8.62 11.81 12.58
CA GLY A 253 8.90 10.68 11.70
C GLY A 253 8.82 9.32 12.39
N THR A 254 8.21 9.23 13.57
CA THR A 254 7.97 7.96 14.27
C THR A 254 6.71 7.31 13.72
N TRP A 255 6.73 5.99 13.50
CA TRP A 255 5.56 5.24 13.06
C TRP A 255 4.49 5.21 14.17
N VAL A 256 3.27 5.64 13.84
CA VAL A 256 2.18 5.82 14.82
C VAL A 256 1.11 4.75 14.67
N SER A 257 0.72 4.42 13.43
CA SER A 257 -0.41 3.51 13.21
C SER A 257 -0.44 2.89 11.81
N LEU A 258 -1.27 1.87 11.66
CA LEU A 258 -1.65 1.27 10.38
C LEU A 258 -3.18 1.24 10.29
N THR A 259 -3.74 1.86 9.25
CA THR A 259 -5.19 1.95 9.04
C THR A 259 -5.60 1.22 7.77
N LEU A 260 -6.45 0.19 7.89
CA LEU A 260 -7.09 -0.48 6.77
C LEU A 260 -8.48 0.11 6.55
N VAL A 261 -8.76 0.60 5.34
CA VAL A 261 -10.08 1.06 4.91
C VAL A 261 -10.65 0.06 3.91
N ILE A 262 -11.91 -0.33 4.10
CA ILE A 262 -12.68 -1.12 3.13
C ILE A 262 -13.92 -0.31 2.79
N GLU A 263 -14.04 0.09 1.52
CA GLU A 263 -15.08 1.02 1.06
C GLU A 263 -15.78 0.51 -0.20
N ARG A 264 -17.07 0.84 -0.30
CA ARG A 264 -17.93 0.50 -1.43
C ARG A 264 -18.41 1.76 -2.12
N LYS A 265 -18.50 1.69 -3.44
CA LYS A 265 -19.08 2.76 -4.25
C LYS A 265 -20.60 2.78 -4.05
N LEU A 266 -21.15 3.97 -3.82
CA LEU A 266 -22.59 4.22 -3.70
C LEU A 266 -23.25 4.43 -5.07
#